data_AF-A0A948L2D8-F1
#
_entry.id   AF-A0A948L2D8-F1
#
_cell.length_a   1.000
_cell.length_b   1.000
_cell.length_c   1.000
_cell.angle_alpha   90.00
_cell.angle_beta   90.00
_cell.angle_gamma   90.00
#
_symmetry.space_group_name_H-M   'P 1'
#
loop_
_entity.id
_entity.type
_entity.pdbx_description
1 polymer ?
#
loop_
_entity_poly.entity_id
_entity_poly.type
_entity_poly.pdbx_seq_one_letter_code
_entity_poly.pdbx_strand_id
1 'polypeptide(L)'
;MVTQAYAQEAVAPAEEHVEGAEGAVDATHADPTADTHATTEAHGGEHGSDVFPPFDPATFPSQLLWLTITFAALYLLMSRVALPRIGGILANRKAIIDADLAAADASRQKTDAAIAAYESALAAAKSKAQGIANESREAIQADLAAKRSAVETDLAAKVTAAEARINVTKTEALTHVDEIATTTAQTVVTQLVGDVSADSVRAAVAKASKE
;
A
#
# COMPACT_ATOMS: atom_id res chain seq x y z
N MET A 1 4.62 -13.36 -29.00
CA MET A 1 5.84 -13.86 -28.33
C MET A 1 5.53 -13.94 -26.84
N VAL A 2 5.04 -15.09 -26.40
CA VAL A 2 4.78 -15.38 -24.98
C VAL A 2 5.78 -16.47 -24.60
N THR A 3 6.61 -16.12 -23.63
CA THR A 3 7.81 -16.84 -23.19
C THR A 3 7.45 -18.09 -22.41
N GLN A 4 8.17 -19.18 -22.72
CA GLN A 4 8.23 -20.41 -21.94
C GLN A 4 8.45 -20.14 -20.45
N ALA A 5 7.63 -20.77 -19.60
CA ALA A 5 7.97 -21.06 -18.21
C ALA A 5 7.84 -22.57 -18.02
N TYR A 6 9.01 -23.18 -17.84
CA TYR A 6 9.26 -24.61 -17.68
C TYR A 6 8.72 -25.06 -16.31
N ALA A 7 7.76 -25.99 -16.30
CA ALA A 7 7.38 -26.73 -15.12
C ALA A 7 8.33 -27.92 -14.97
N GLN A 8 9.29 -27.84 -14.04
CA GLN A 8 10.09 -28.97 -13.59
C GLN A 8 9.59 -29.37 -12.20
N GLU A 9 8.73 -30.39 -12.16
CA GLU A 9 8.35 -31.04 -10.91
C GLU A 9 9.27 -32.23 -10.66
N ALA A 10 9.58 -32.42 -9.38
CA ALA A 10 10.71 -33.16 -8.86
C ALA A 10 10.67 -34.66 -9.16
N VAL A 11 11.79 -35.20 -9.63
CA VAL A 11 12.10 -36.64 -9.61
C VAL A 11 12.80 -36.94 -8.29
N ALA A 12 12.19 -37.79 -7.48
CA ALA A 12 12.76 -38.34 -6.25
C ALA A 12 14.00 -39.20 -6.57
N PRO A 13 15.09 -39.15 -5.79
CA PRO A 13 16.16 -40.11 -5.92
C PRO A 13 15.75 -41.43 -5.23
N ALA A 14 15.66 -42.48 -6.03
CA ALA A 14 15.60 -43.86 -5.56
C ALA A 14 16.93 -44.24 -4.91
N GLU A 15 16.84 -44.96 -3.80
CA GLU A 15 17.96 -45.48 -3.02
C GLU A 15 18.78 -46.47 -3.84
N GLU A 16 20.10 -46.25 -3.89
CA GLU A 16 21.05 -47.18 -4.49
C GLU A 16 21.66 -48.04 -3.39
N HIS A 17 21.26 -49.31 -3.36
CA HIS A 17 21.92 -50.37 -2.61
C HIS A 17 23.31 -50.64 -3.18
N VAL A 18 24.34 -50.47 -2.35
CA VAL A 18 25.70 -50.96 -2.64
C VAL A 18 26.01 -52.07 -1.64
N GLU A 19 25.76 -53.30 -2.07
CA GLU A 19 26.18 -54.53 -1.42
C GLU A 19 27.64 -54.81 -1.84
N GLY A 20 28.50 -55.01 -0.84
CA GLY A 20 29.94 -55.15 -1.02
C GLY A 20 30.31 -56.43 -1.76
N ALA A 21 31.08 -56.27 -2.85
CA ALA A 21 31.71 -57.35 -3.57
C ALA A 21 32.93 -57.86 -2.79
N GLU A 22 32.88 -59.13 -2.38
CA GLU A 22 34.03 -59.90 -1.93
C GLU A 22 34.96 -60.18 -3.12
N GLY A 23 36.21 -59.71 -3.02
CA GLY A 23 37.28 -59.96 -3.98
C GLY A 23 38.46 -60.63 -3.28
N ALA A 24 38.60 -61.93 -3.50
CA ALA A 24 39.75 -62.73 -3.11
C ALA A 24 41.00 -62.35 -3.92
N VAL A 25 42.15 -62.21 -3.23
CA VAL A 25 43.48 -62.43 -3.82
C VAL A 25 44.41 -63.10 -2.80
N ASP A 26 44.64 -64.38 -3.08
CA ASP A 26 45.88 -65.15 -3.01
C ASP A 26 47.14 -64.50 -2.40
N ALA A 27 47.73 -65.17 -1.41
CA ALA A 27 49.11 -65.67 -1.50
C ALA A 27 49.44 -66.55 -0.27
N THR A 28 49.54 -67.84 -0.54
CA THR A 28 50.05 -68.89 0.34
C THR A 28 51.49 -68.60 0.77
N HIS A 29 51.76 -68.56 2.08
CA HIS A 29 53.10 -68.78 2.62
C HIS A 29 53.06 -69.69 3.85
N ALA A 30 53.47 -70.94 3.58
CA ALA A 30 54.18 -71.89 4.43
C ALA A 30 53.73 -72.07 5.90
N ASP A 31 53.14 -73.24 6.17
CA ASP A 31 53.36 -73.97 7.42
C ASP A 31 54.84 -74.37 7.50
N PRO A 32 55.50 -74.12 8.64
CA PRO A 32 55.98 -75.29 9.36
C PRO A 32 55.83 -75.11 10.87
N THR A 33 55.02 -75.98 11.46
CA THR A 33 55.30 -76.69 12.72
C THR A 33 56.45 -76.10 13.55
N ALA A 34 56.13 -75.23 14.50
CA ALA A 34 57.02 -74.92 15.60
C ALA A 34 56.19 -74.48 16.81
N ASP A 35 56.09 -75.39 17.77
CA ASP A 35 56.09 -75.07 19.18
C ASP A 35 54.78 -74.57 19.82
N THR A 36 53.86 -75.53 19.93
CA THR A 36 52.99 -75.64 21.11
C THR A 36 53.85 -75.82 22.37
N HIS A 37 54.26 -74.72 23.00
CA HIS A 37 54.77 -74.72 24.38
C HIS A 37 53.80 -73.99 25.30
N ALA A 38 52.79 -74.73 25.76
CA ALA A 38 52.24 -74.53 27.09
C ALA A 38 53.21 -75.21 28.08
N THR A 39 54.16 -74.46 28.61
CA THR A 39 54.97 -74.89 29.76
C THR A 39 54.89 -73.82 30.83
N THR A 40 54.10 -74.12 31.86
CA THR A 40 54.12 -73.45 33.16
C THR A 40 55.47 -73.72 33.81
N GLU A 41 56.34 -72.73 33.82
CA GLU A 41 57.50 -72.71 34.71
C GLU A 41 57.16 -71.89 35.95
N ALA A 42 56.78 -72.59 37.01
CA ALA A 42 56.68 -72.04 38.36
C ALA A 42 58.08 -72.08 38.98
N HIS A 43 58.81 -70.97 38.92
CA HIS A 43 59.97 -70.75 39.77
C HIS A 43 59.49 -70.37 41.18
N GLY A 44 59.44 -71.35 42.07
CA GLY A 44 59.19 -71.14 43.49
C GLY A 44 60.47 -70.80 44.25
N GLY A 45 60.41 -69.72 45.04
CA GLY A 45 61.24 -69.55 46.23
C GLY A 45 61.80 -68.14 46.47
N GLU A 46 61.03 -67.28 47.14
CA GLU A 46 61.37 -66.57 48.40
C GLU A 46 60.35 -65.44 48.68
N HIS A 47 60.10 -65.17 49.97
CA HIS A 47 58.91 -64.49 50.49
C HIS A 47 58.66 -63.04 50.01
N GLY A 48 57.49 -62.82 49.40
CA GLY A 48 56.88 -61.50 49.17
C GLY A 48 55.49 -61.67 48.54
N SER A 49 54.48 -60.95 49.01
CA SER A 49 53.08 -61.03 48.57
C SER A 49 52.93 -60.97 47.04
N ASP A 50 52.52 -62.09 46.44
CA ASP A 50 52.37 -62.26 44.99
C ASP A 50 51.11 -61.55 44.48
N VAL A 51 51.27 -60.28 44.08
CA VAL A 51 50.24 -59.46 43.45
C VAL A 51 50.24 -59.77 41.96
N PHE A 52 49.07 -60.00 41.35
CA PHE A 52 48.91 -60.17 39.90
C PHE A 52 49.72 -59.08 39.16
N PRO A 53 50.70 -59.41 38.30
CA PRO A 53 51.69 -58.44 37.81
C PRO A 53 51.09 -57.15 37.18
N PRO A 54 49.93 -57.18 36.51
CA PRO A 54 49.21 -55.98 36.07
C PRO A 54 48.62 -55.06 37.16
N PHE A 55 48.47 -55.55 38.39
CA PHE A 55 47.88 -54.83 39.53
C PHE A 55 48.90 -54.57 40.66
N ASP A 56 50.20 -54.59 40.37
CA ASP A 56 51.22 -54.22 41.34
C ASP A 56 51.10 -52.72 41.70
N PRO A 57 50.70 -52.38 42.95
CA PRO A 57 50.50 -51.00 43.39
C PRO A 57 51.79 -50.17 43.39
N ALA A 58 52.97 -50.78 43.26
CA ALA A 58 54.24 -50.07 43.12
C ALA A 58 54.33 -49.24 41.81
N THR A 59 53.59 -49.61 40.76
CA THR A 59 53.61 -48.92 39.46
C THR A 59 52.56 -47.80 39.34
N PHE A 60 51.50 -47.84 40.15
CA PHE A 60 50.41 -46.86 40.13
C PHE A 60 50.87 -45.41 40.34
N PRO A 61 51.82 -45.08 41.24
CA PRO A 61 52.29 -43.70 41.39
C PRO A 61 52.89 -43.12 40.10
N SER A 62 53.65 -43.92 39.34
CA SER A 62 54.25 -43.50 38.06
C SER A 62 53.17 -43.28 36.99
N GLN A 63 52.21 -44.21 36.90
CA GLN A 63 51.09 -44.09 35.97
C GLN A 63 50.19 -42.89 36.31
N LEU A 64 49.91 -42.63 37.58
CA LEU A 64 49.17 -41.46 38.04
C LEU A 64 49.93 -40.16 37.80
N LEU A 65 51.25 -40.14 37.99
CA LEU A 65 52.08 -38.97 37.67
C LEU A 65 51.98 -38.63 36.18
N TRP A 66 52.15 -39.63 35.30
CA TRP A 66 52.10 -39.39 33.86
C TRP A 66 50.68 -39.09 33.35
N LEU A 67 49.67 -39.75 33.92
CA LEU A 67 48.26 -39.42 33.71
C LEU A 67 47.99 -37.96 34.08
N THR A 68 48.48 -37.51 35.23
CA THR A 68 48.29 -36.12 35.69
C THR A 68 48.98 -35.13 34.75
N ILE A 69 50.21 -35.43 34.31
CA ILE A 69 50.96 -34.56 33.39
C ILE A 69 50.25 -34.46 32.04
N THR A 70 49.87 -35.59 31.45
CA THR A 70 49.19 -35.62 30.14
C THR A 70 47.79 -35.04 30.21
N PHE A 71 47.04 -35.31 31.27
CA PHE A 71 45.72 -34.73 31.50
C PHE A 71 45.80 -33.22 31.72
N ALA A 72 46.76 -32.73 32.50
CA ALA A 72 46.98 -31.30 32.69
C ALA A 72 47.35 -30.61 31.37
N ALA A 73 48.24 -31.21 30.57
CA ALA A 73 48.59 -30.69 29.25
C ALA A 73 47.36 -30.63 28.31
N LEU A 74 46.55 -31.69 28.28
CA LEU A 74 45.30 -31.72 27.49
C LEU A 74 44.28 -30.69 27.99
N TYR A 75 44.12 -30.55 29.31
CA TYR A 75 43.22 -29.57 29.92
C TYR A 75 43.63 -28.14 29.54
N LEU A 76 44.92 -27.82 29.60
CA LEU A 76 45.43 -26.51 29.18
C LEU A 76 45.19 -26.27 27.69
N LEU A 77 45.40 -27.27 26.84
CA LEU A 77 45.12 -27.16 25.40
C LEU A 77 43.62 -26.89 25.13
N MET A 78 42.73 -27.65 25.78
CA MET A 78 41.28 -27.47 25.63
C MET A 78 40.81 -26.13 26.18
N SER A 79 41.30 -25.75 27.37
CA SER A 79 40.98 -24.48 28.01
C SER A 79 41.44 -23.29 27.17
N ARG A 80 42.64 -23.37 26.58
CA ARG A 80 43.26 -22.24 25.90
C ARG A 80 42.95 -22.16 24.40
N VAL A 81 42.52 -23.25 23.77
CA VAL A 81 42.29 -23.30 22.31
C VAL A 81 40.85 -23.69 21.96
N ALA A 82 40.33 -24.79 22.51
CA ALA A 82 39.01 -25.30 22.12
C ALA A 82 37.87 -24.42 22.64
N LEU A 83 37.86 -24.10 23.93
CA LEU A 83 36.84 -23.23 24.55
C LEU A 83 36.76 -21.84 23.92
N PRO A 84 37.87 -21.08 23.72
CA PRO A 84 37.79 -19.77 23.11
C PRO A 84 37.34 -19.81 21.64
N ARG A 85 37.68 -20.87 20.88
CA ARG A 85 37.18 -21.03 19.51
C ARG A 85 35.66 -21.22 19.47
N ILE A 86 35.12 -22.07 20.35
CA ILE A 86 33.67 -22.30 20.44
C ILE A 86 32.96 -21.03 20.93
N GLY A 87 33.53 -20.34 21.93
CA GLY A 87 33.02 -19.06 22.41
C GLY A 87 32.97 -17.98 21.33
N GLY A 88 34.00 -17.90 20.48
CA GLY A 88 34.04 -16.98 19.35
C GLY A 88 32.95 -17.27 18.31
N ILE A 89 32.70 -18.54 17.99
CA ILE A 89 31.63 -18.94 17.06
C ILE A 89 30.26 -18.56 17.65
N LEU A 90 30.03 -18.86 18.93
CA LEU A 90 28.76 -18.54 19.58
C LEU A 90 28.52 -17.02 19.65
N ALA A 91 29.56 -16.25 19.98
CA ALA A 91 29.51 -14.80 19.97
C ALA A 91 29.22 -14.24 18.57
N ASN A 92 29.86 -14.78 17.53
CA ASN A 92 29.63 -14.36 16.15
C ASN A 92 28.18 -14.66 15.71
N ARG A 93 27.66 -15.86 16.00
CA ARG A 93 26.26 -16.20 15.68
C ARG A 93 25.29 -15.29 16.43
N LYS A 94 25.54 -15.03 17.70
CA LYS A 94 24.74 -14.09 18.49
C LYS A 94 24.78 -12.69 17.89
N ALA A 95 25.96 -12.20 17.50
CA ALA A 95 26.11 -10.87 16.90
C ALA A 95 25.34 -10.76 15.57
N ILE A 96 25.38 -11.80 14.73
CA ILE A 96 24.61 -11.84 13.48
C ILE A 96 23.11 -11.83 13.78
N ILE A 97 22.64 -12.67 14.70
CA ILE A 97 21.22 -12.72 15.08
C ILE A 97 20.75 -11.37 15.64
N ASP A 98 21.52 -10.76 16.54
CA ASP A 98 21.18 -9.47 17.14
C ASP A 98 21.15 -8.37 16.05
N ALA A 99 22.08 -8.40 15.09
CA ALA A 99 22.11 -7.48 13.96
C ALA A 99 20.92 -7.67 13.01
N ASP A 100 20.57 -8.92 12.69
CA ASP A 100 19.43 -9.26 11.84
C ASP A 100 18.10 -8.85 12.50
N LEU A 101 17.96 -9.08 13.81
CA LEU A 101 16.80 -8.62 14.59
C LEU A 101 16.70 -7.09 14.59
N ALA A 102 17.82 -6.39 14.83
CA ALA A 102 17.84 -4.93 14.80
C ALA A 102 17.50 -4.38 13.40
N ALA A 103 17.98 -5.01 12.33
CA ALA A 103 17.65 -4.65 10.96
C ALA A 103 16.19 -4.91 10.62
N ALA A 104 15.62 -6.02 11.10
CA ALA A 104 14.20 -6.34 10.94
C ALA A 104 13.31 -5.34 11.68
N ASP A 105 13.64 -5.01 12.93
CA ASP A 105 12.91 -4.02 13.73
C ASP A 105 12.99 -2.62 13.10
N ALA A 106 14.16 -2.21 12.62
CA ALA A 106 14.33 -0.94 11.93
C ALA A 106 13.52 -0.89 10.62
N SER A 107 13.46 -2.01 9.88
CA SER A 107 12.66 -2.11 8.66
C SER A 107 11.17 -2.07 8.97
N ARG A 108 10.73 -2.77 10.02
CA ARG A 108 9.36 -2.71 10.52
C ARG A 108 8.96 -1.28 10.91
N GLN A 109 9.78 -0.60 11.72
CA GLN A 109 9.50 0.78 12.13
C GLN A 109 9.41 1.74 10.94
N LYS A 110 10.27 1.57 9.92
CA LYS A 110 10.19 2.36 8.68
C LYS A 110 8.89 2.10 7.92
N THR A 111 8.47 0.83 7.81
CA THR A 111 7.20 0.47 7.18
C THR A 111 6.01 1.03 7.96
N ASP A 112 5.98 0.88 9.28
CA ASP A 112 4.91 1.40 10.13
C ASP A 112 4.81 2.94 10.02
N ALA A 113 5.95 3.64 10.01
CA ALA A 113 6.01 5.09 9.79
C ALA A 113 5.53 5.49 8.39
N ALA A 114 5.91 4.73 7.35
CA ALA A 114 5.46 4.97 5.98
C ALA A 114 3.95 4.74 5.81
N ILE A 115 3.40 3.70 6.45
CA ILE A 115 1.95 3.43 6.47
C ILE A 115 1.22 4.59 7.15
N ALA A 116 1.66 5.00 8.34
CA ALA A 116 1.05 6.11 9.06
C ALA A 116 1.09 7.43 8.27
N ALA A 117 2.23 7.74 7.62
CA ALA A 117 2.36 8.91 6.77
C ALA A 117 1.44 8.84 5.53
N TYR A 118 1.34 7.66 4.90
CA TYR A 118 0.45 7.42 3.76
C TYR A 118 -1.02 7.60 4.14
N GLU A 119 -1.46 6.99 5.25
CA GLU A 119 -2.83 7.11 5.74
C GLU A 119 -3.18 8.55 6.11
N SER A 120 -2.27 9.26 6.79
CA SER A 120 -2.43 10.68 7.10
C SER A 120 -2.53 11.53 5.84
N ALA A 121 -1.68 11.28 4.83
CA ALA A 121 -1.71 12.01 3.56
C ALA A 121 -3.03 11.74 2.80
N LEU A 122 -3.51 10.50 2.80
CA LEU A 122 -4.78 10.13 2.18
C LEU A 122 -5.97 10.79 2.88
N ALA A 123 -5.98 10.81 4.21
CA ALA A 123 -7.01 11.48 5.00
C ALA A 123 -7.03 13.00 4.73
N ALA A 124 -5.85 13.64 4.75
CA ALA A 124 -5.72 15.05 4.43
C ALA A 124 -6.17 15.38 2.99
N ALA A 125 -5.80 14.54 2.01
CA ALA A 125 -6.22 14.70 0.63
C ALA A 125 -7.74 14.58 0.46
N LYS A 126 -8.37 13.58 1.12
CA LYS A 126 -9.84 13.43 1.12
C LYS A 126 -10.53 14.62 1.76
N SER A 127 -10.04 15.09 2.91
CA SER A 127 -10.58 16.27 3.58
C SER A 127 -10.46 17.53 2.71
N LYS A 128 -9.31 17.72 2.06
CA LYS A 128 -9.09 18.85 1.15
C LYS A 128 -10.00 18.79 -0.07
N ALA A 129 -10.17 17.61 -0.67
CA ALA A 129 -11.09 17.42 -1.80
C ALA A 129 -12.55 17.73 -1.41
N GLN A 130 -13.00 17.27 -0.24
CA GLN A 130 -14.32 17.60 0.29
C GLN A 130 -14.46 19.11 0.54
N GLY A 131 -13.43 19.75 1.11
CA GLY A 131 -13.40 21.20 1.31
C GLY A 131 -13.56 21.97 0.00
N ILE A 132 -12.75 21.64 -1.02
CA ILE A 132 -12.82 22.27 -2.35
C ILE A 132 -14.19 22.04 -3.00
N ALA A 133 -14.75 20.84 -2.88
CA ALA A 133 -16.07 20.53 -3.44
C ALA A 133 -17.19 21.36 -2.77
N ASN A 134 -17.13 21.55 -1.46
CA ASN A 134 -18.09 22.37 -0.74
C ASN A 134 -17.93 23.85 -1.09
N GLU A 135 -16.71 24.38 -1.05
CA GLU A 135 -16.40 25.76 -1.43
C GLU A 135 -16.84 26.07 -2.86
N SER A 136 -16.57 25.16 -3.80
CA SER A 136 -17.02 25.31 -5.19
C SER A 136 -18.54 25.32 -5.31
N ARG A 137 -19.25 24.46 -4.57
CA ARG A 137 -20.72 24.42 -4.57
C ARG A 137 -21.32 25.71 -3.98
N GLU A 138 -20.73 26.24 -2.92
CA GLU A 138 -21.15 27.50 -2.32
C GLU A 138 -20.91 28.68 -3.26
N ALA A 139 -19.72 28.75 -3.88
CA ALA A 139 -19.40 29.78 -4.87
C ALA A 139 -20.33 29.73 -6.09
N ILE A 140 -20.61 28.54 -6.63
CA ILE A 140 -21.54 28.36 -7.75
C ILE A 140 -22.96 28.77 -7.36
N GLN A 141 -23.43 28.41 -6.16
CA GLN A 141 -24.75 28.82 -5.68
C GLN A 141 -24.87 30.34 -5.53
N ALA A 142 -23.82 30.99 -4.99
CA ALA A 142 -23.77 32.44 -4.87
C ALA A 142 -23.78 33.14 -6.24
N ASP A 143 -22.97 32.67 -7.20
CA ASP A 143 -22.95 33.20 -8.57
C ASP A 143 -24.29 32.99 -9.29
N LEU A 144 -24.92 31.82 -9.12
CA LEU A 144 -26.22 31.53 -9.70
C LEU A 144 -27.31 32.45 -9.11
N ALA A 145 -27.31 32.67 -7.80
CA ALA A 145 -28.24 33.59 -7.15
C ALA A 145 -28.05 35.03 -7.64
N ALA A 146 -26.80 35.50 -7.76
CA ALA A 146 -26.49 36.83 -8.27
C ALA A 146 -26.94 37.01 -9.72
N LYS A 147 -26.60 36.06 -10.60
CA LYS A 147 -27.02 36.07 -12.01
C LYS A 147 -28.54 36.01 -12.16
N ARG A 148 -29.20 35.18 -11.36
CA ARG A 148 -30.66 35.08 -11.35
C ARG A 148 -31.29 36.42 -10.97
N SER A 149 -30.83 37.04 -9.90
CA SER A 149 -31.33 38.35 -9.46
C SER A 149 -31.11 39.45 -10.51
N ALA A 150 -29.95 39.44 -11.18
CA ALA A 150 -29.67 40.38 -12.27
C ALA A 150 -30.61 40.17 -13.47
N VAL A 151 -30.83 38.92 -13.87
CA VAL A 151 -31.75 38.58 -14.97
C VAL A 151 -33.20 38.94 -14.61
N GLU A 152 -33.64 38.65 -13.38
CA GLU A 152 -34.97 39.02 -12.90
C GLU A 152 -35.17 40.55 -12.91
N THR A 153 -34.14 41.32 -12.53
CA THR A 153 -34.16 42.79 -12.58
C THR A 153 -34.26 43.32 -14.01
N ASP A 154 -33.43 42.81 -14.92
CA ASP A 154 -33.46 43.19 -16.35
C ASP A 154 -34.80 42.81 -17.00
N LEU A 155 -35.35 41.64 -16.67
CA LEU A 155 -36.64 41.20 -17.17
C LEU A 155 -37.77 42.11 -16.68
N ALA A 156 -37.79 42.48 -15.40
CA ALA A 156 -38.78 43.40 -14.84
C ALA A 156 -38.72 44.78 -15.52
N ALA A 157 -37.51 45.29 -15.79
CA ALA A 157 -37.31 46.54 -16.51
C ALA A 157 -37.84 46.45 -17.95
N LYS A 158 -37.57 45.36 -18.66
CA LYS A 158 -38.06 45.12 -20.03
C LYS A 158 -39.58 44.99 -20.09
N VAL A 159 -40.20 44.30 -19.13
CA VAL A 159 -41.65 44.20 -19.02
C VAL A 159 -42.26 45.59 -18.83
N THR A 160 -41.74 46.36 -17.88
CA THR A 160 -42.21 47.74 -17.62
C THR A 160 -42.07 48.63 -18.86
N ALA A 161 -40.94 48.54 -19.57
CA ALA A 161 -40.72 49.31 -20.79
C ALA A 161 -41.65 48.88 -21.94
N ALA A 162 -41.93 47.58 -22.07
CA ALA A 162 -42.87 47.05 -23.06
C ALA A 162 -44.31 47.49 -22.76
N GLU A 163 -44.73 47.43 -21.49
CA GLU A 163 -46.04 47.92 -21.05
C GLU A 163 -46.22 49.43 -21.33
N ALA A 164 -45.18 50.24 -21.06
CA ALA A 164 -45.20 51.66 -21.38
C ALA A 164 -45.34 51.89 -22.90
N ARG A 165 -44.60 51.17 -23.74
CA ARG A 165 -44.71 51.25 -25.20
C ARG A 165 -46.10 50.85 -25.69
N ILE A 166 -46.66 49.75 -25.17
CA ILE A 166 -48.01 49.30 -25.51
C ILE A 166 -49.04 50.39 -25.18
N ASN A 167 -48.92 51.04 -24.03
CA ASN A 167 -49.83 52.12 -23.65
C ASN A 167 -49.71 53.36 -24.56
N VAL A 168 -48.49 53.73 -24.96
CA VAL A 168 -48.27 54.82 -25.92
C VAL A 168 -48.91 54.47 -27.27
N THR A 169 -48.57 53.31 -27.85
CA THR A 169 -49.12 52.88 -29.14
C THR A 169 -50.64 52.72 -29.10
N LYS A 170 -51.20 52.24 -27.97
CA LYS A 170 -52.65 52.20 -27.77
C LYS A 170 -53.28 53.59 -27.80
N THR A 171 -52.67 54.57 -27.14
CA THR A 171 -53.16 55.95 -27.10
C THR A 171 -53.08 56.62 -28.47
N GLU A 172 -51.98 56.42 -29.20
CA GLU A 172 -51.79 56.89 -30.57
C GLU A 172 -52.82 56.25 -31.52
N ALA A 173 -53.01 54.94 -31.45
CA ALA A 173 -53.99 54.23 -32.26
C ALA A 173 -55.43 54.73 -32.01
N LEU A 174 -55.80 54.96 -30.74
CA LEU A 174 -57.12 55.53 -30.41
C LEU A 174 -57.27 56.96 -30.96
N THR A 175 -56.22 57.77 -30.93
CA THR A 175 -56.23 59.12 -31.51
C THR A 175 -56.44 59.08 -33.03
N HIS A 176 -55.75 58.17 -33.73
CA HIS A 176 -55.95 57.97 -35.17
C HIS A 176 -57.37 57.49 -35.51
N VAL A 177 -57.99 56.66 -34.66
CA VAL A 177 -59.39 56.25 -34.84
C VAL A 177 -60.33 57.46 -34.72
N ASP A 178 -60.12 58.33 -33.73
CA ASP A 178 -60.91 59.56 -33.55
C ASP A 178 -60.76 60.52 -34.75
N GLU A 179 -59.55 60.67 -35.29
CA GLU A 179 -59.26 61.46 -36.50
C GLU A 179 -59.97 60.90 -37.74
N ILE A 180 -59.87 59.58 -37.97
CA ILE A 180 -60.55 58.90 -39.08
C ILE A 180 -62.06 59.06 -38.94
N ALA A 181 -62.62 58.81 -37.76
CA ALA A 181 -64.05 58.96 -37.49
C ALA A 181 -64.53 60.40 -37.75
N THR A 182 -63.79 61.40 -37.28
CA THR A 182 -64.11 62.83 -37.52
C THR A 182 -64.07 63.17 -39.01
N THR A 183 -63.04 62.71 -39.72
CA THR A 183 -62.87 62.99 -41.16
C THR A 183 -63.95 62.30 -42.00
N THR A 184 -64.27 61.04 -41.69
CA THR A 184 -65.36 60.31 -42.33
C THR A 184 -66.72 60.96 -42.04
N ALA A 185 -67.01 61.30 -40.79
CA ALA A 185 -68.25 61.99 -40.42
C ALA A 185 -68.38 63.35 -41.12
N GLN A 186 -67.31 64.13 -41.19
CA GLN A 186 -67.30 65.41 -41.90
C GLN A 186 -67.62 65.21 -43.39
N THR A 187 -66.97 64.24 -44.04
CA THR A 187 -67.21 63.92 -45.45
C THR A 187 -68.67 63.54 -45.71
N VAL A 188 -69.24 62.70 -44.85
CA VAL A 188 -70.64 62.27 -44.95
C VAL A 188 -71.60 63.45 -44.76
N VAL A 189 -71.40 64.29 -43.73
CA VAL A 189 -72.29 65.43 -43.47
C VAL A 189 -72.19 66.50 -44.56
N THR A 190 -70.98 66.81 -45.06
CA THR A 190 -70.80 67.74 -46.18
C THR A 190 -71.57 67.29 -47.41
N GLN A 191 -71.61 65.98 -47.70
CA GLN A 191 -72.36 65.43 -48.82
C GLN A 191 -73.89 65.51 -48.65
N LEU A 192 -74.41 65.46 -47.41
CA LEU A 192 -75.85 65.47 -47.14
C LEU A 192 -76.45 66.87 -46.91
N VAL A 193 -75.74 67.76 -46.21
CA VAL A 193 -76.32 69.01 -45.67
C VAL A 193 -75.56 70.27 -46.11
N GLY A 194 -74.40 70.11 -46.78
CA GLY A 194 -73.54 71.22 -47.21
C GLY A 194 -72.41 71.51 -46.22
N ASP A 195 -71.71 72.65 -46.40
CA ASP A 195 -70.48 72.94 -45.67
C ASP A 195 -70.73 73.18 -44.16
N VAL A 196 -70.02 72.44 -43.31
CA VAL A 196 -70.14 72.48 -41.84
C VAL A 196 -68.77 72.62 -41.20
N SER A 197 -68.70 73.43 -40.15
CA SER A 197 -67.43 73.67 -39.45
C SER A 197 -66.83 72.38 -38.86
N ALA A 198 -65.54 72.17 -39.11
CA ALA A 198 -64.79 71.01 -38.63
C ALA A 198 -64.83 70.88 -37.09
N ASP A 199 -64.86 72.00 -36.37
CA ASP A 199 -64.91 71.99 -34.90
C ASP A 199 -66.25 71.49 -34.36
N SER A 200 -67.36 71.76 -35.05
CA SER A 200 -68.67 71.23 -34.67
C SER A 200 -68.78 69.71 -34.85
N VAL A 201 -68.21 69.18 -35.94
CA VAL A 201 -68.18 67.74 -36.22
C VAL A 201 -67.31 67.03 -35.20
N ARG A 202 -66.12 67.58 -34.91
CA ARG A 202 -65.21 67.04 -33.88
C ARG A 202 -65.86 67.00 -32.50
N ALA A 203 -66.57 68.05 -32.11
CA ALA A 203 -67.29 68.10 -30.84
C ALA A 203 -68.43 67.06 -30.76
N ALA A 204 -69.16 66.85 -31.86
CA ALA A 204 -70.23 65.85 -31.93
C ALA A 204 -69.70 64.41 -31.86
N VAL A 205 -68.63 64.10 -32.60
CA VAL A 205 -67.96 62.78 -32.57
C VAL A 205 -67.38 62.50 -31.18
N ALA A 206 -66.72 63.48 -30.55
CA ALA A 206 -66.19 63.34 -29.19
C ALA A 206 -67.27 63.17 -28.11
N LYS A 207 -68.48 63.71 -28.34
CA LYS A 207 -69.62 63.48 -27.45
C LYS A 207 -70.17 62.06 -27.63
N ALA A 208 -70.21 61.55 -28.86
CA ALA A 208 -70.69 60.20 -29.18
C ALA A 208 -69.73 59.10 -28.74
N SER A 209 -68.40 59.34 -28.73
CA SER A 209 -67.41 58.35 -28.27
C SER A 209 -67.29 58.23 -26.74
N LYS A 210 -67.99 59.09 -25.99
CA LYS A 210 -68.03 59.08 -24.52
C LYS A 210 -69.27 58.38 -23.92
N GLU A 211 -70.30 58.11 -24.72
CA GLU A 211 -71.45 57.25 -24.33
C GLU A 211 -71.14 55.78 -24.62
#